data_AF-A0A257PU93-F1
#
_entry.id   AF-A0A257PU93-F1
#
_cell.length_a   1.000
_cell.length_b   1.000
_cell.length_c   1.000
_cell.angle_alpha   90.00
_cell.angle_beta   90.00
_cell.angle_gamma   90.00
#
_symmetry.space_group_name_H-M   'P 1'
#
loop_
_entity.id
_entity.type
_entity.pdbx_description
1 polymer ?
#
loop_
_entity_poly.entity_id
_entity_poly.type
_entity_poly.pdbx_seq_one_letter_code
_entity_poly.pdbx_strand_id
1 'polypeptide(L)'
;MPRGAGLMDALLRTQTLRLQTVRAMVVLVLALELAFAAVALLFVLLPMAQRSAHDLAGLMVLSAQTWAELPPQTRPAFERELQINYRLSLRPDLPPPADKGLIHGFYIGYVEQALQQRVGHPLYFERQTDAQGHV
;
A
#
# COMPACT_ATOMS: atom_id res chain seq x y z
N MET A 1 65.88 13.85 -26.05
CA MET A 1 64.57 14.39 -25.62
C MET A 1 63.58 13.24 -25.41
N PRO A 2 63.17 12.91 -24.16
CA PRO A 2 62.01 12.06 -23.93
C PRO A 2 60.99 12.80 -23.05
N ARG A 3 60.02 13.51 -23.66
CA ARG A 3 58.91 14.17 -22.93
C ARG A 3 57.52 13.59 -23.22
N GLY A 4 57.43 12.55 -24.07
CA GLY A 4 56.14 12.01 -24.53
C GLY A 4 55.51 10.93 -23.62
N ALA A 5 56.31 10.01 -23.07
CA ALA A 5 55.78 8.83 -22.36
C ALA A 5 55.08 9.18 -21.04
N GLY A 6 55.65 10.10 -20.24
CA GLY A 6 55.07 10.49 -18.94
C GLY A 6 53.74 11.25 -19.02
N LEU A 7 53.42 11.88 -20.16
CA LEU A 7 52.16 12.60 -20.34
C LEU A 7 51.00 11.64 -20.62
N MET A 8 51.21 10.59 -21.42
CA MET A 8 50.20 9.56 -21.66
C MET A 8 49.89 8.75 -20.40
N ASP A 9 50.90 8.36 -19.63
CA ASP A 9 50.69 7.65 -18.36
C ASP A 9 49.97 8.50 -17.30
N ALA A 10 50.24 9.80 -17.25
CA ALA A 10 49.55 10.74 -16.37
C ALA A 10 48.07 10.95 -16.79
N LEU A 11 47.79 11.02 -18.09
CA LEU A 11 46.44 11.14 -18.63
C LEU A 11 45.61 9.86 -18.39
N LEU A 12 46.23 8.69 -18.56
CA LEU A 12 45.58 7.40 -18.30
C LEU A 12 45.30 7.21 -16.79
N ARG A 13 46.26 7.54 -15.91
CA ARG A 13 46.10 7.46 -14.46
C ARG A 13 45.04 8.43 -13.91
N THR A 14 44.96 9.64 -14.46
CA THR A 14 43.93 10.62 -14.08
C THR A 14 42.54 10.21 -14.58
N GLN A 15 42.42 9.56 -15.74
CA GLN A 15 41.18 8.95 -16.20
C GLN A 15 40.69 7.82 -15.28
N THR A 16 41.57 6.92 -14.85
CA THR A 16 41.18 5.81 -13.96
C THR A 16 40.77 6.29 -12.57
N LEU A 17 41.46 7.29 -12.02
CA LEU A 17 41.10 7.91 -10.73
C LEU A 17 39.75 8.63 -10.79
N ARG A 18 39.51 9.41 -11.85
CA ARG A 18 38.22 10.10 -12.08
C ARG A 18 37.05 9.13 -12.25
N LEU A 19 37.26 8.04 -12.99
CA LEU A 19 36.22 7.02 -13.16
C LEU A 19 35.93 6.29 -11.82
N GLN A 20 36.96 6.01 -11.02
CA GLN A 20 36.82 5.40 -9.71
C GLN A 20 36.07 6.31 -8.72
N THR A 21 36.38 7.61 -8.69
CA THR A 21 35.67 8.55 -7.82
C THR A 21 34.22 8.76 -8.23
N VAL A 22 33.93 8.86 -9.54
CA VAL A 22 32.55 8.96 -10.05
C VAL A 22 31.75 7.70 -9.69
N ARG A 23 32.33 6.51 -9.88
CA ARG A 23 31.68 5.25 -9.47
C ARG A 23 31.38 5.23 -7.97
N ALA A 24 32.33 5.64 -7.14
CA ALA A 24 32.14 5.70 -5.69
C ALA A 24 31.02 6.69 -5.30
N MET A 25 30.94 7.85 -5.95
CA MET A 25 29.87 8.82 -5.73
C MET A 25 28.51 8.26 -6.16
N VAL A 26 28.41 7.62 -7.33
CA VAL A 26 27.16 6.99 -7.78
C VAL A 26 26.71 5.92 -6.79
N VAL A 27 27.61 5.05 -6.35
CA VAL A 27 27.29 4.01 -5.35
C VAL A 27 26.84 4.64 -4.03
N LEU A 28 27.52 5.68 -3.56
CA LEU A 28 27.15 6.39 -2.34
C LEU A 28 25.77 7.03 -2.44
N VAL A 29 25.48 7.72 -3.55
CA VAL A 29 24.18 8.35 -3.79
C VAL A 29 23.08 7.31 -3.84
N LEU A 30 23.26 6.23 -4.61
CA LEU A 30 22.28 5.15 -4.68
C LEU A 30 22.07 4.49 -3.31
N ALA A 31 23.15 4.20 -2.58
CA ALA A 31 23.05 3.61 -1.24
C ALA A 31 22.28 4.52 -0.28
N LEU A 32 22.54 5.83 -0.33
CA LEU A 32 21.83 6.82 0.48
C LEU A 32 20.35 6.92 0.09
N GLU A 33 20.05 6.94 -1.21
CA GLU A 33 18.68 6.96 -1.73
C GLU A 33 17.90 5.72 -1.31
N LEU A 34 18.49 4.53 -1.47
CA LEU A 34 17.92 3.26 -0.99
C LEU A 34 17.70 3.27 0.52
N ALA A 35 18.63 3.83 1.29
CA ALA A 35 18.48 3.95 2.74
C ALA A 35 17.30 4.86 3.10
N PHE A 36 17.17 6.04 2.46
CA PHE A 36 16.02 6.92 2.67
C PHE A 36 14.71 6.27 2.24
N ALA A 37 14.68 5.61 1.08
CA ALA A 37 13.51 4.88 0.60
C ALA A 37 13.10 3.77 1.58
N ALA A 38 14.05 3.03 2.13
CA ALA A 38 13.79 2.00 3.13
C ALA A 38 13.22 2.61 4.42
N VAL A 39 13.77 3.74 4.89
CA VAL A 39 13.25 4.44 6.07
C VAL A 39 11.82 4.94 5.83
N ALA A 40 11.57 5.60 4.69
CA ALA A 40 10.23 6.07 4.33
C ALA A 40 9.25 4.90 4.22
N LEU A 41 9.66 3.80 3.59
CA LEU A 41 8.83 2.61 3.46
C LEU A 41 8.47 2.03 4.82
N LEU A 42 9.46 1.73 5.66
CA LEU A 42 9.28 1.00 6.91
C LEU A 42 8.65 1.85 8.02
N PHE A 43 8.97 3.14 8.10
CA PHE A 43 8.56 4.00 9.21
C PHE A 43 7.44 4.97 8.86
N VAL A 44 7.13 5.16 7.58
CA VAL A 44 6.04 6.05 7.15
C VAL A 44 4.98 5.25 6.41
N LEU A 45 5.31 4.66 5.26
CA LEU A 45 4.31 4.07 4.37
C LEU A 45 3.63 2.84 4.96
N LEU A 46 4.40 1.88 5.49
CA LEU A 46 3.86 0.69 6.14
C LEU A 46 2.95 1.02 7.33
N PRO A 47 3.41 1.77 8.35
CA PRO A 47 2.56 2.07 9.51
C PRO A 47 1.36 2.95 9.15
N MET A 48 1.51 3.86 8.18
CA MET A 48 0.39 4.64 7.66
C MET A 48 -0.65 3.75 7.00
N ALA A 49 -0.25 2.82 6.13
CA ALA A 49 -1.17 1.88 5.48
C ALA A 49 -1.92 1.01 6.50
N GLN A 50 -1.21 0.51 7.52
CA GLN A 50 -1.82 -0.27 8.60
C GLN A 50 -2.86 0.56 9.39
N ARG A 51 -2.52 1.82 9.72
CA ARG A 51 -3.44 2.71 10.43
C ARG A 51 -4.67 3.05 9.59
N SER A 52 -4.49 3.42 8.32
CA SER A 52 -5.61 3.71 7.41
C SER A 52 -6.52 2.49 7.21
N ALA A 53 -5.95 1.29 7.13
CA ALA A 53 -6.72 0.06 7.07
C ALA A 53 -7.54 -0.18 8.35
N HIS A 54 -6.98 0.11 9.52
CA HIS A 54 -7.68 0.02 10.80
C HIS A 54 -8.84 1.02 10.92
N ASP A 55 -8.64 2.24 10.40
CA ASP A 55 -9.67 3.28 10.35
C ASP A 55 -10.80 2.89 9.39
N LEU A 56 -10.46 2.38 8.20
CA LEU A 56 -11.44 1.88 7.23
C LEU A 56 -12.24 0.70 7.80
N ALA A 57 -11.58 -0.28 8.42
CA ALA A 57 -12.24 -1.39 9.09
C ALA A 57 -13.18 -0.90 10.20
N GLY A 58 -12.77 0.13 10.95
CA GLY A 58 -13.62 0.80 11.93
C GLY A 58 -14.87 1.40 11.31
N LEU A 59 -14.73 2.15 10.20
CA LEU A 59 -15.87 2.70 9.46
C LEU A 59 -16.80 1.61 8.93
N MET A 60 -16.26 0.51 8.38
CA MET A 60 -17.06 -0.61 7.88
C MET A 60 -17.91 -1.24 8.99
N VAL A 61 -17.30 -1.59 10.12
CA VAL A 61 -17.98 -2.21 11.26
C VAL A 61 -19.03 -1.26 11.84
N LEU A 62 -18.66 0.01 12.05
CA LEU A 62 -19.59 1.01 12.59
C LEU A 62 -20.77 1.25 11.64
N SER A 63 -20.52 1.31 10.33
CA SER A 63 -21.58 1.48 9.33
C SER A 63 -22.56 0.30 9.35
N ALA A 64 -22.05 -0.94 9.44
CA ALA A 64 -22.88 -2.13 9.53
C ALA A 64 -23.73 -2.14 10.81
N GLN A 65 -23.14 -1.76 11.95
CA GLN A 65 -23.86 -1.66 13.23
C GLN A 65 -24.95 -0.58 13.18
N THR A 66 -24.60 0.63 12.75
CA THR A 66 -25.56 1.73 12.59
C THR A 66 -26.73 1.32 11.68
N TRP A 67 -26.45 0.66 10.56
CA TRP A 67 -27.50 0.18 9.67
C TRP A 67 -28.45 -0.83 10.33
N ALA A 68 -27.90 -1.76 11.13
CA ALA A 68 -28.68 -2.76 11.85
C ALA A 68 -29.60 -2.13 12.92
N GLU A 69 -29.11 -1.09 13.59
CA GLU A 69 -29.84 -0.36 14.64
C GLU A 69 -30.90 0.62 14.08
N LEU A 70 -30.71 1.11 12.85
CA LEU A 70 -31.64 2.07 12.25
C LEU A 70 -33.02 1.44 11.95
N PRO A 71 -34.12 2.21 12.16
CA PRO A 71 -35.44 1.82 11.68
C PRO A 71 -35.45 1.52 10.18
N PRO A 72 -36.24 0.54 9.69
CA PRO A 72 -36.23 0.15 8.27
C PRO A 72 -36.47 1.31 7.29
N GLN A 73 -37.26 2.31 7.71
CA GLN A 73 -37.63 3.47 6.90
C GLN A 73 -36.46 4.44 6.69
N THR A 74 -35.47 4.48 7.59
CA THR A 74 -34.33 5.42 7.53
C THR A 74 -33.07 4.79 6.92
N ARG A 75 -33.03 3.46 6.79
CA ARG A 75 -31.88 2.73 6.20
C ARG A 75 -31.52 3.18 4.78
N PRO A 76 -32.47 3.40 3.84
CA PRO A 76 -32.11 3.81 2.47
C PRO A 76 -31.41 5.18 2.40
N ALA A 77 -31.72 6.09 3.32
CA ALA A 77 -31.05 7.39 3.39
C ALA A 77 -29.60 7.23 3.86
N PHE A 78 -29.36 6.37 4.85
CA PHE A 78 -28.03 6.06 5.35
C PHE A 78 -27.17 5.31 4.33
N GLU A 79 -27.74 4.34 3.61
CA GLU A 79 -27.03 3.64 2.51
C GLU A 79 -26.58 4.62 1.41
N ARG A 80 -27.43 5.58 1.06
CA ARG A 80 -27.09 6.61 0.06
C ARG A 80 -25.96 7.52 0.54
N GLU A 81 -26.00 7.92 1.81
CA GLU A 81 -24.95 8.70 2.46
C GLU A 81 -23.60 7.96 2.42
N LEU A 82 -23.59 6.67 2.78
CA LEU A 82 -22.40 5.81 2.72
C LEU A 82 -21.81 5.71 1.31
N GLN A 83 -22.67 5.56 0.30
CA GLN A 83 -22.21 5.44 -1.09
C GLN A 83 -21.63 6.74 -1.62
N ILE A 84 -22.27 7.88 -1.32
CA ILE A 84 -21.86 9.19 -1.84
C ILE A 84 -20.56 9.65 -1.18
N ASN A 85 -20.47 9.59 0.15
CA ASN A 85 -19.38 10.20 0.90
C ASN A 85 -18.24 9.24 1.23
N TYR A 86 -18.53 7.95 1.38
CA TYR A 86 -17.54 6.95 1.81
C TYR A 86 -17.27 5.87 0.76
N ARG A 87 -17.94 5.92 -0.40
CA ARG A 87 -17.87 4.89 -1.46
C ARG A 87 -18.12 3.47 -0.92
N LEU A 88 -18.91 3.37 0.15
CA LEU A 88 -19.24 2.12 0.80
C LEU A 88 -20.68 1.75 0.45
N SER A 89 -20.91 0.49 0.07
CA SER A 89 -22.25 -0.04 -0.18
C SER A 89 -22.52 -1.19 0.77
N LEU A 90 -23.67 -1.13 1.45
CA LEU A 90 -24.13 -2.21 2.32
C LEU A 90 -25.03 -3.14 1.51
N ARG A 91 -24.80 -4.44 1.66
CA ARG A 91 -25.59 -5.48 1.03
C ARG A 91 -25.82 -6.61 2.06
N PRO A 92 -26.95 -6.59 2.78
CA PRO A 92 -27.19 -7.47 3.93
C PRO A 92 -27.37 -8.95 3.53
N ASP A 93 -27.74 -9.22 2.28
CA ASP A 93 -28.11 -10.57 1.81
C ASP A 93 -26.96 -11.29 1.07
N LEU A 94 -25.71 -10.87 1.27
CA LEU A 94 -24.58 -11.61 0.68
C LEU A 94 -24.24 -12.85 1.50
N PRO A 95 -23.98 -14.00 0.84
CA PRO A 95 -23.40 -15.14 1.52
C PRO A 95 -21.99 -14.77 2.04
N PRO A 96 -21.53 -15.39 3.14
CA PRO A 96 -20.16 -15.20 3.61
C PRO A 96 -19.18 -15.57 2.48
N PRO A 97 -18.21 -14.70 2.15
CA PRO A 97 -17.23 -15.00 1.12
C PRO A 97 -16.39 -16.21 1.56
N ALA A 98 -16.14 -17.11 0.61
CA ALA A 98 -15.23 -18.22 0.83
C ALA A 98 -13.77 -17.72 0.88
N ASP A 99 -12.91 -18.41 1.63
CA ASP A 99 -11.48 -18.20 1.51
C ASP A 99 -11.03 -18.67 0.12
N LYS A 100 -10.80 -17.72 -0.77
CA LYS A 100 -10.33 -17.97 -2.14
C LYS A 100 -8.80 -17.85 -2.25
N GLY A 101 -8.09 -17.71 -1.13
CA GLY A 101 -6.63 -17.51 -1.10
C GLY A 101 -6.19 -16.32 -1.95
N LEU A 102 -7.05 -15.31 -2.07
CA LEU A 102 -6.87 -14.26 -3.07
C LEU A 102 -5.69 -13.40 -2.57
N ILE A 103 -4.67 -13.24 -3.41
CA ILE A 103 -3.51 -12.42 -3.08
C ILE A 103 -3.91 -10.97 -3.27
N HIS A 104 -4.54 -10.42 -2.24
CA HIS A 104 -4.86 -9.01 -2.16
C HIS A 104 -3.67 -8.33 -1.48
N GLY A 105 -2.95 -7.46 -2.20
CA GLY A 105 -1.70 -6.85 -1.73
C GLY A 105 -1.78 -6.25 -0.31
N PHE A 106 -0.63 -5.92 0.28
CA PHE A 106 -0.42 -5.65 1.72
C PHE A 106 -1.55 -4.87 2.44
N TYR A 107 -2.14 -3.86 1.80
CA TYR A 107 -3.23 -3.07 2.40
C TYR A 107 -4.48 -3.89 2.74
N ILE A 108 -4.94 -4.78 1.86
CA ILE A 108 -6.15 -5.57 2.11
C ILE A 108 -5.94 -6.56 3.25
N GLY A 109 -4.75 -7.15 3.35
CA GLY A 109 -4.38 -7.97 4.50
C GLY A 109 -4.49 -7.21 5.84
N TYR A 110 -4.11 -5.93 5.89
CA TYR A 110 -4.32 -5.10 7.08
C TYR A 110 -5.80 -4.85 7.37
N VAL A 111 -6.65 -4.66 6.34
CA VAL A 111 -8.09 -4.47 6.53
C VAL A 111 -8.73 -5.77 7.05
N GLU A 112 -8.39 -6.93 6.49
CA GLU A 112 -8.83 -8.23 6.98
C GLU A 112 -8.45 -8.43 8.44
N GLN A 113 -7.17 -8.23 8.78
CA GLN A 113 -6.71 -8.35 10.15
C GLN A 113 -7.46 -7.40 11.11
N ALA A 114 -7.67 -6.14 10.71
CA ALA A 114 -8.39 -5.18 11.53
C ALA A 114 -9.88 -5.53 11.69
N LEU A 115 -10.54 -6.06 10.65
CA LEU A 115 -11.91 -6.55 10.72
C LEU A 115 -12.02 -7.77 11.63
N GLN A 116 -11.09 -8.73 11.49
CA GLN A 116 -11.04 -9.94 12.31
C GLN A 116 -10.90 -9.60 13.80
N GLN A 117 -10.06 -8.61 14.14
CA GLN A 117 -9.92 -8.13 15.52
C GLN A 117 -11.21 -7.54 16.10
N ARG A 118 -12.03 -6.88 15.26
CA ARG A 118 -13.27 -6.21 15.69
C ARG A 118 -14.47 -7.15 15.76
N VAL A 119 -14.54 -8.10 14.83
CA VAL A 119 -15.68 -9.01 14.67
C VAL A 119 -15.47 -10.33 15.43
N GLY A 120 -14.23 -10.71 15.70
CA GLY A 120 -13.87 -11.88 16.50
C GLY A 120 -13.78 -13.20 15.73
N HIS A 121 -13.97 -13.19 14.42
CA HIS A 121 -13.76 -14.35 13.55
C HIS A 121 -13.11 -13.95 12.22
N PRO A 122 -12.49 -14.91 11.49
CA PRO A 122 -11.95 -14.67 10.16
C PRO A 122 -12.99 -14.06 9.21
N LEU A 123 -12.57 -13.02 8.49
CA LEU A 123 -13.28 -12.40 7.39
C LEU A 123 -12.30 -12.31 6.22
N TYR A 124 -12.80 -12.62 5.02
CA TYR A 124 -12.03 -12.62 3.78
C TYR A 124 -12.67 -11.67 2.79
N PHE A 125 -11.86 -10.96 2.01
CA PHE A 125 -12.39 -10.23 0.86
C PHE A 125 -12.57 -11.16 -0.34
N GLU A 126 -13.65 -10.90 -1.07
CA GLU A 126 -13.85 -11.48 -2.39
C GLU A 126 -13.87 -10.35 -3.41
N ARG A 127 -13.11 -10.52 -4.49
CA ARG A 127 -13.23 -9.64 -5.66
C ARG A 127 -14.53 -9.96 -6.36
N GLN A 128 -15.47 -9.03 -6.31
CA GLN A 128 -16.70 -9.11 -7.08
C GLN A 128 -16.53 -8.31 -8.36
N THR A 129 -16.62 -8.98 -9.50
CA THR A 129 -16.69 -8.33 -10.81
C THR A 129 -18.14 -7.97 -11.08
N ASP A 130 -18.41 -6.77 -11.60
CA ASP A 130 -19.77 -6.39 -12.01
C ASP A 130 -20.26 -7.26 -13.20
N ALA A 131 -21.54 -7.16 -13.52
CA ALA A 131 -22.16 -7.92 -14.63
C ALA A 131 -21.57 -7.61 -16.02
N GLN A 132 -20.72 -6.58 -16.13
CA GLN A 132 -20.06 -6.10 -17.35
C GLN A 132 -18.57 -6.47 -17.38
N GLY A 133 -18.05 -7.19 -16.38
CA GLY A 133 -16.68 -7.67 -16.35
C GLY A 133 -15.67 -6.68 -15.74
N HIS A 134 -16.14 -5.60 -15.12
CA HIS A 134 -15.27 -4.63 -14.45
C HIS A 134 -15.08 -4.98 -12.97
N VAL A 135 -13.85 -4.79 -12.49
CA VAL A 135 -13.46 -4.99 -11.08
C VAL A 135 -13.73 -3.73 -10.27
#